data_AF-A0A0A1UTB3-F1
#
_entry.id   AF-A0A0A1UTB3-F1
#
_cell.length_a   1.000
_cell.length_b   1.000
_cell.length_c   1.000
_cell.angle_alpha   90.00
_cell.angle_beta   90.00
_cell.angle_gamma   90.00
#
_symmetry.space_group_name_H-M   'P 1'
#
loop_
_entity.id
_entity.type
_entity.pdbx_description
1 polymer ?
#
loop_
_entity_poly.entity_id
_entity_poly.type
_entity_poly.pdbx_seq_one_letter_code
_entity_poly.pdbx_strand_id
1 'polypeptide(L)'
;MAPVDRLDQDVLEQQLKDVIQDLYQIMVQVSTYDTTGRPSRDVLSNEMKTLSASLQALHATTSGNASLPSVPPELLEYVENGRNPDIYTREFVELVRRGNQLMRGKMHAFGEFRDVLAREMATALPELRPDVERVVRETGGRPLPEVNGDTAAASSSTGAPGNGTR
;
A
#
# COMPACT_ATOMS: atom_id res chain seq x y z
N MET A 1 9.02 -9.49 -1.71
CA MET A 1 10.24 -8.68 -1.54
C MET A 1 11.40 -9.60 -1.86
N ALA A 2 11.97 -9.53 -3.06
CA ALA A 2 13.19 -10.26 -3.39
C ALA A 2 14.33 -9.71 -2.52
N PRO A 3 15.29 -10.54 -2.08
CA PRO A 3 16.43 -10.05 -1.32
C PRO A 3 17.28 -9.20 -2.26
N VAL A 4 17.30 -7.89 -2.02
CA VAL A 4 18.30 -7.00 -2.61
C VAL A 4 19.65 -7.43 -2.03
N ASP A 5 20.68 -7.59 -2.86
CA ASP A 5 22.02 -7.97 -2.41
C ASP A 5 22.54 -6.91 -1.41
N ARG A 6 22.38 -7.19 -0.12
CA ARG A 6 22.65 -6.26 1.00
C ARG A 6 24.07 -5.69 0.96
N LEU A 7 25.00 -6.45 0.38
CA LEU A 7 26.42 -6.09 0.25
C LEU A 7 26.64 -4.84 -0.61
N ASP A 8 25.85 -4.62 -1.66
CA ASP A 8 25.99 -3.44 -2.52
C ASP A 8 25.38 -2.18 -1.88
N GLN A 9 24.31 -2.36 -1.08
CA GLN A 9 23.63 -1.26 -0.41
C GLN A 9 24.48 -0.66 0.71
N ASP A 10 25.16 -1.50 1.51
CA ASP A 10 26.03 -1.04 2.58
C ASP A 10 27.22 -0.23 2.03
N VAL A 11 27.80 -0.65 0.89
CA VAL A 11 28.87 0.09 0.21
C VAL A 11 28.36 1.43 -0.31
N LEU A 12 27.18 1.46 -0.93
CA LEU A 12 26.57 2.70 -1.41
C LEU A 12 26.27 3.68 -0.27
N GLU A 13 25.76 3.18 0.86
CA GLU A 13 25.50 3.99 2.05
C GLU A 13 26.79 4.57 2.62
N GLN A 14 27.87 3.78 2.66
CA GLN A 14 29.17 4.26 3.12
C GLN A 14 29.72 5.35 2.19
N GLN A 15 29.68 5.14 0.86
CA GLN A 15 30.11 6.14 -0.11
C GLN A 15 29.32 7.45 0.01
N LEU A 16 28.01 7.38 0.28
CA LEU A 16 27.18 8.56 0.50
C LEU A 16 27.58 9.30 1.79
N LYS A 17 27.87 8.57 2.88
CA LYS A 17 28.37 9.16 4.13
C LYS A 17 29.72 9.85 3.94
N ASP A 18 30.63 9.23 3.18
CA ASP A 18 31.94 9.80 2.89
C ASP A 18 31.80 11.12 2.11
N VAL A 19 30.90 11.20 1.12
CA VAL A 19 30.61 12.46 0.41
C VAL A 19 30.06 13.55 1.34
N ILE A 20 29.14 13.20 2.25
CA ILE A 20 28.61 14.16 3.23
C ILE A 20 29.73 14.66 4.16
N GLN A 21 30.62 13.75 4.57
CA GLN A 21 31.77 14.09 5.41
C GLN A 21 32.75 15.01 4.68
N ASP A 22 33.06 14.74 3.41
CA ASP A 22 33.90 15.60 2.56
C ASP A 22 33.32 17.02 2.45
N LEU A 23 32.00 17.15 2.23
CA LEU A 23 31.31 18.44 2.17
C LEU A 23 31.39 19.21 3.50
N TYR A 24 31.22 18.50 4.63
CA TYR A 24 31.34 19.11 5.95
C TYR A 24 32.77 19.59 6.23
N GLN A 25 33.76 18.78 5.88
CA GLN A 25 35.18 19.09 6.04
C GLN A 25 35.58 20.32 5.22
N ILE A 26 35.11 20.41 3.96
CA ILE A 26 35.30 21.58 3.10
C ILE A 26 34.65 22.82 3.73
N MET A 27 33.42 22.73 4.22
CA MET A 27 32.73 23.84 4.87
C MET A 27 33.54 24.37 6.07
N VAL A 28 34.06 23.49 6.93
CA VAL A 28 34.90 23.87 8.07
C VAL A 28 36.18 24.56 7.59
N GLN A 29 36.90 23.99 6.61
CA GLN A 29 38.14 24.58 6.10
C GLN A 29 37.93 25.95 5.45
N VAL A 30 36.83 26.15 4.73
CA VAL A 30 36.45 27.44 4.15
C VAL A 30 36.12 28.47 5.24
N SER A 31 35.43 28.05 6.32
CA SER A 31 35.10 28.96 7.42
C SER A 31 36.34 29.49 8.17
N THR A 32 37.42 28.70 8.20
CA THR A 32 38.71 29.07 8.82
C THR A 32 39.77 29.47 7.81
N TYR A 33 39.37 29.75 6.57
CA TYR A 33 40.31 30.02 5.49
C TYR A 33 41.12 31.29 5.79
N ASP A 34 42.44 31.16 5.77
CA ASP A 34 43.41 32.25 5.97
C ASP A 34 43.34 32.99 7.34
N THR A 35 42.50 32.55 8.29
CA THR A 35 42.37 33.23 9.59
C THR A 35 43.57 33.05 10.52
N THR A 36 44.46 32.09 10.23
CA THR A 36 45.61 31.75 11.08
C THR A 36 46.96 31.84 10.38
N GLY A 37 47.02 32.39 9.15
CA GLY A 37 48.27 32.50 8.37
C GLY A 37 48.90 31.16 7.99
N ARG A 38 48.17 30.04 8.14
CA ARG A 38 48.59 28.70 7.72
C ARG A 38 48.28 28.48 6.24
N PRO A 39 49.11 27.72 5.49
CA PRO A 39 48.82 27.34 4.11
C PRO A 39 47.61 26.40 4.05
N SER A 40 46.41 26.97 4.06
CA SER A 40 45.11 26.29 3.99
C SER A 40 44.68 25.99 2.55
N ARG A 41 45.32 26.65 1.57
CA ARG A 41 45.07 26.48 0.14
C ARG A 41 45.33 25.06 -0.35
N ASP A 42 46.45 24.45 0.02
CA ASP A 42 46.82 23.12 -0.45
C ASP A 42 45.92 22.05 0.17
N VAL A 43 45.52 22.24 1.43
CA VAL A 43 44.57 21.36 2.13
C VAL A 43 43.21 21.41 1.43
N LEU A 44 42.67 22.60 1.19
CA LEU A 44 41.41 22.78 0.49
C LEU A 44 41.45 22.18 -0.93
N SER A 45 42.57 22.34 -1.64
CA SER A 45 42.74 21.71 -2.96
C SER A 45 42.70 20.19 -2.89
N ASN A 46 43.26 19.60 -1.85
CA ASN A 46 43.24 18.15 -1.65
C ASN A 46 41.85 17.64 -1.24
N GLU A 47 41.11 18.37 -0.39
CA GLU A 47 39.71 18.04 -0.07
C GLU A 47 38.83 18.07 -1.33
N MET A 48 39.02 19.08 -2.19
CA MET A 48 38.23 19.17 -3.44
C MET A 48 38.53 18.04 -4.42
N LYS A 49 39.78 17.56 -4.46
CA LYS A 49 40.14 16.35 -5.22
C LYS A 49 39.53 15.09 -4.61
N THR A 50 39.50 15.02 -3.28
CA THR A 50 38.89 13.90 -2.53
C THR A 50 37.38 13.83 -2.82
N LEU A 51 36.66 14.95 -2.67
CA LEU A 51 35.24 15.04 -3.01
C LEU A 51 34.96 14.60 -4.45
N SER A 52 35.79 15.05 -5.41
CA SER A 52 35.66 14.65 -6.82
C SER A 52 35.83 13.14 -7.01
N ALA A 53 36.81 12.54 -6.34
CA ALA A 53 37.03 11.09 -6.38
C ALA A 53 35.86 10.32 -5.72
N SER A 54 35.36 10.79 -4.57
CA SER A 54 34.21 10.21 -3.86
C SER A 54 32.95 10.23 -4.74
N LEU A 55 32.66 11.34 -5.43
CA LEU A 55 31.52 11.46 -6.36
C LEU A 55 31.68 10.55 -7.59
N GLN A 56 32.89 10.41 -8.13
CA GLN A 56 33.16 9.49 -9.23
C GLN A 56 33.00 8.03 -8.83
N ALA A 57 33.45 7.67 -7.63
CA ALA A 57 33.25 6.33 -7.08
C ALA A 57 31.76 6.03 -6.89
N LEU A 58 30.99 6.96 -6.32
CA LEU A 58 29.54 6.85 -6.15
C LEU A 58 28.81 6.65 -7.50
N HIS A 59 29.18 7.44 -8.50
CA HIS A 59 28.63 7.32 -9.85
C HIS A 59 28.95 5.95 -10.47
N ALA A 60 30.20 5.47 -10.35
CA ALA A 60 30.60 4.16 -10.87
C ALA A 60 29.79 3.01 -10.23
N THR A 61 29.60 3.05 -8.91
CA THR A 61 28.77 2.07 -8.17
C THR A 61 27.31 2.11 -8.63
N THR A 62 26.75 3.30 -8.82
CA THR A 62 25.35 3.48 -9.24
C THR A 62 25.10 3.12 -10.70
N SER A 63 25.98 3.51 -11.62
CA SER A 63 25.83 3.26 -13.06
C SER A 63 26.08 1.81 -13.46
N GLY A 64 26.91 1.08 -12.69
CA GLY A 64 27.16 -0.34 -12.91
C GLY A 64 26.06 -1.25 -12.35
N ASN A 65 25.29 -0.79 -11.37
CA ASN A 65 24.34 -1.61 -10.63
C ASN A 65 22.92 -1.49 -11.19
N ALA A 66 22.55 -2.43 -12.07
CA ALA A 66 21.18 -2.60 -12.56
C ALA A 66 20.16 -3.07 -11.48
N SER A 67 20.59 -3.20 -10.22
CA SER A 67 19.80 -3.77 -9.12
C SER A 67 19.19 -2.72 -8.17
N LEU A 68 19.29 -1.42 -8.48
CA LEU A 68 18.64 -0.41 -7.64
C LEU A 68 17.11 -0.59 -7.70
N PRO A 69 16.43 -0.64 -6.54
CA PRO A 69 14.98 -0.78 -6.52
C PRO A 69 14.33 0.44 -7.17
N SER A 70 13.29 0.20 -7.97
CA SER A 70 12.50 1.29 -8.54
C SER A 70 11.79 2.04 -7.43
N VAL A 71 12.07 3.35 -7.34
CA VAL A 71 11.45 4.25 -6.36
C VAL A 71 10.30 5.00 -7.03
N PRO A 72 9.07 4.94 -6.49
CA PRO A 72 7.95 5.76 -6.94
C PRO A 72 8.29 7.26 -6.93
N PRO A 73 7.88 8.03 -7.95
CA PRO A 73 8.17 9.46 -8.00
C PRO A 73 7.51 10.23 -6.85
N GLU A 74 6.39 9.77 -6.31
CA GLU A 74 5.73 10.40 -5.17
C GLU A 74 6.57 10.28 -3.89
N LEU A 75 7.40 9.24 -3.76
CA LEU A 75 8.33 9.12 -2.64
C LEU A 75 9.47 10.14 -2.72
N LEU A 76 9.86 10.55 -3.93
CA LEU A 76 10.89 11.59 -4.12
C LEU A 76 10.40 12.94 -3.58
N GLU A 77 9.14 13.30 -3.85
CA GLU A 77 8.53 14.54 -3.36
C GLU A 77 8.49 14.59 -1.81
N TYR A 78 8.33 13.45 -1.14
CA TYR A 78 8.41 13.39 0.31
C TYR A 78 9.81 13.76 0.82
N VAL A 79 10.85 13.20 0.19
CA VAL A 79 12.25 13.48 0.56
C VAL A 79 12.65 14.91 0.24
N GLU A 80 12.27 15.44 -0.93
CA GLU A 80 12.54 16.83 -1.33
C GLU A 80 11.93 17.85 -0.36
N ASN A 81 10.74 17.57 0.15
CA ASN A 81 10.06 18.42 1.15
C ASN A 81 10.53 18.17 2.60
N GLY A 82 11.51 17.29 2.81
CA GLY A 82 12.01 16.92 4.14
C GLY A 82 11.01 16.12 5.00
N ARG A 83 10.00 15.51 4.38
CA ARG A 83 9.01 14.66 5.06
C ARG A 83 9.55 13.24 5.16
N ASN A 84 9.23 12.55 6.27
CA ASN A 84 9.64 11.16 6.43
C ASN A 84 9.00 10.26 5.34
N PRO A 85 9.79 9.57 4.50
CA PRO A 85 9.28 8.70 3.43
C PRO A 85 8.47 7.50 3.96
N ASP A 86 8.65 7.09 5.21
CA ASP A 86 7.85 6.01 5.83
C ASP A 86 6.36 6.37 5.86
N ILE A 87 6.03 7.65 5.90
CA ILE A 87 4.63 8.10 5.92
C ILE A 87 3.94 7.74 4.59
N TYR A 88 4.62 7.86 3.45
CA TYR A 88 4.05 7.42 2.17
C TYR A 88 3.71 5.93 2.20
N THR A 89 4.63 5.09 2.71
CA THR A 89 4.38 3.64 2.76
C THR A 89 3.20 3.31 3.66
N ARG A 90 3.05 4.01 4.79
CA ARG A 90 1.91 3.91 5.68
C ARG A 90 0.61 4.33 4.98
N GLU A 91 0.59 5.51 4.36
CA GLU A 91 -0.57 6.02 3.64
C GLU A 91 -0.97 5.09 2.49
N PHE A 92 0.00 4.51 1.79
CA PHE A 92 -0.23 3.54 0.73
C PHE A 92 -0.94 2.29 1.25
N VAL A 93 -0.47 1.72 2.37
CA VAL A 93 -1.12 0.55 2.99
C VAL A 93 -2.52 0.90 3.48
N GLU A 94 -2.71 2.09 4.08
CA GLU A 94 -4.03 2.57 4.52
C GLU A 94 -4.99 2.75 3.33
N LEU A 95 -4.50 3.29 2.20
CA LEU A 95 -5.25 3.47 0.96
C LEU A 95 -5.66 2.11 0.37
N VAL A 96 -4.72 1.16 0.26
CA VAL A 96 -4.99 -0.19 -0.26
C VAL A 96 -6.02 -0.90 0.62
N ARG A 97 -5.89 -0.81 1.95
CA ARG A 97 -6.86 -1.37 2.89
C ARG A 97 -8.25 -0.76 2.71
N ARG A 98 -8.34 0.57 2.65
CA ARG A 98 -9.61 1.28 2.45
C ARG A 98 -10.23 0.91 1.10
N GLY A 99 -9.44 0.85 0.04
CA GLY A 99 -9.87 0.45 -1.30
C GLY A 99 -10.40 -0.99 -1.33
N ASN A 100 -9.71 -1.93 -0.70
CA ASN A 100 -10.14 -3.32 -0.61
C ASN A 100 -11.48 -3.46 0.14
N GLN A 101 -11.61 -2.81 1.29
CA GLN A 101 -12.85 -2.81 2.07
C GLN A 101 -14.01 -2.19 1.28
N LEU A 102 -13.75 -1.06 0.59
CA LEU A 102 -14.75 -0.40 -0.24
C LEU A 102 -15.22 -1.31 -1.38
N MET A 103 -14.28 -1.97 -2.09
CA MET A 103 -14.64 -2.90 -3.16
C MET A 103 -15.43 -4.09 -2.64
N ARG A 104 -15.01 -4.67 -1.51
CA ARG A 104 -15.74 -5.77 -0.87
C ARG A 104 -17.16 -5.34 -0.47
N GLY A 105 -17.33 -4.14 0.08
CA GLY A 105 -18.63 -3.57 0.41
C GLY A 105 -19.52 -3.37 -0.83
N LYS A 106 -18.96 -2.83 -1.92
CA LYS A 106 -19.68 -2.71 -3.20
C LYS A 106 -20.11 -4.07 -3.75
N MET A 107 -19.22 -5.06 -3.77
CA MET A 107 -19.54 -6.41 -4.22
C MET A 107 -20.69 -7.02 -3.41
N HIS A 108 -20.68 -6.83 -2.08
CA HIS A 108 -21.76 -7.31 -1.22
C HIS A 108 -23.09 -6.60 -1.53
N ALA A 109 -23.09 -5.27 -1.62
CA ALA A 109 -24.28 -4.50 -1.92
C ALA A 109 -24.89 -4.84 -3.29
N PHE A 110 -24.05 -5.02 -4.32
CA PHE A 110 -24.51 -5.47 -5.63
C PHE A 110 -25.04 -6.90 -5.60
N GLY A 111 -24.42 -7.79 -4.82
CA GLY A 111 -24.92 -9.15 -4.59
C GLY A 111 -26.29 -9.17 -3.93
N GLU A 112 -26.48 -8.36 -2.88
CA GLU A 112 -27.78 -8.22 -2.20
C GLU A 112 -28.84 -7.59 -3.11
N PHE A 113 -28.47 -6.54 -3.85
CA PHE A 113 -29.37 -5.91 -4.81
C PHE A 113 -29.83 -6.90 -5.88
N ARG A 114 -28.92 -7.70 -6.44
CA ARG A 114 -29.26 -8.78 -7.38
C ARG A 114 -30.25 -9.76 -6.75
N ASP A 115 -29.96 -10.24 -5.54
CA ASP A 115 -30.79 -11.27 -4.89
C ASP A 115 -32.21 -10.75 -4.58
N VAL A 116 -32.33 -9.48 -4.17
CA VAL A 116 -33.63 -8.81 -3.95
C VAL A 116 -34.37 -8.61 -5.27
N LEU A 117 -33.71 -8.05 -6.28
CA LEU A 117 -34.32 -7.79 -7.58
C LEU A 117 -34.81 -9.09 -8.24
N ALA A 118 -34.03 -10.17 -8.16
CA ALA A 118 -34.41 -11.47 -8.68
C ALA A 118 -35.67 -12.03 -8.00
N ARG A 119 -35.83 -11.83 -6.68
CA ARG A 119 -37.02 -12.25 -5.94
C ARG A 119 -38.26 -11.47 -6.36
N GLU A 120 -38.16 -10.15 -6.47
CA GLU A 120 -39.26 -9.30 -6.90
C GLU A 120 -39.66 -9.61 -8.35
N MET A 121 -38.69 -9.79 -9.25
CA MET A 121 -38.94 -10.20 -10.63
C MET A 121 -39.64 -11.55 -10.72
N ALA A 122 -39.19 -12.55 -9.96
CA ALA A 122 -39.83 -13.87 -9.95
C ALA A 122 -41.24 -13.87 -9.34
N THR A 123 -41.57 -12.87 -8.51
CA THR A 123 -42.89 -12.72 -7.89
C THR A 123 -43.84 -11.95 -8.81
N ALA A 124 -43.37 -10.86 -9.42
CA ALA A 124 -44.15 -10.01 -10.31
C ALA A 124 -44.34 -10.63 -11.72
N LEU A 125 -43.36 -11.41 -12.19
CA LEU A 125 -43.33 -12.02 -13.53
C LEU A 125 -43.00 -13.53 -13.43
N PRO A 126 -43.99 -14.38 -13.10
CA PRO A 126 -43.76 -15.81 -12.89
C PRO A 126 -43.22 -16.53 -14.14
N GLU A 127 -43.55 -16.04 -15.33
CA GLU A 127 -43.09 -16.61 -16.61
C GLU A 127 -41.59 -16.42 -16.88
N LEU A 128 -40.96 -15.39 -16.30
CA LEU A 128 -39.52 -15.13 -16.42
C LEU A 128 -38.69 -15.82 -15.32
N ARG A 129 -39.34 -16.47 -14.34
CA ARG A 129 -38.65 -17.12 -13.23
C ARG A 129 -37.50 -18.06 -13.64
N PRO A 130 -37.64 -18.98 -14.62
CA PRO A 130 -36.53 -19.87 -14.99
C PRO A 130 -35.32 -19.11 -15.55
N ASP A 131 -35.55 -18.01 -16.28
CA ASP A 131 -34.48 -17.18 -16.82
C ASP A 131 -33.79 -16.37 -15.71
N VAL A 132 -34.56 -15.83 -14.77
CA VAL A 132 -34.03 -15.13 -13.59
C VAL A 132 -33.18 -16.08 -12.73
N GLU A 133 -33.65 -17.31 -12.49
CA GLU A 133 -32.88 -18.33 -11.75
C GLU A 133 -31.56 -18.68 -12.44
N ARG A 134 -31.57 -18.75 -13.78
CA ARG A 134 -30.36 -18.97 -14.56
C ARG A 134 -29.35 -17.83 -14.38
N VAL A 135 -29.78 -16.58 -14.50
CA VAL A 135 -28.91 -15.40 -14.34
C VAL A 135 -28.34 -15.31 -12.92
N VAL A 136 -29.16 -15.57 -11.91
CA VAL A 136 -28.70 -15.59 -10.52
C VAL A 136 -27.65 -16.68 -10.30
N ARG A 137 -27.83 -17.87 -10.86
CA ARG A 137 -26.86 -18.97 -10.79
C ARG A 137 -25.54 -18.62 -11.48
N GLU A 138 -25.60 -18.08 -12.69
CA GLU A 138 -24.42 -17.71 -13.48
C GLU A 138 -23.63 -16.56 -12.84
N THR A 139 -24.30 -15.67 -12.10
CA THR A 139 -23.66 -14.56 -11.39
C THR A 139 -23.24 -14.91 -9.95
N GLY A 140 -23.38 -16.17 -9.52
CA GLY A 140 -22.97 -16.63 -8.19
C GLY A 140 -23.90 -16.19 -7.05
N GLY A 141 -25.19 -16.06 -7.32
CA GLY A 141 -26.20 -15.64 -6.36
C GLY A 141 -26.95 -16.76 -5.67
N ARG A 142 -27.73 -16.36 -4.65
CA ARG A 142 -28.47 -17.33 -3.84
C ARG A 142 -29.66 -17.87 -4.63
N PRO A 143 -29.95 -19.18 -4.55
CA PRO A 143 -31.16 -19.74 -5.16
C PRO A 143 -32.41 -19.02 -4.66
N LEU A 144 -33.38 -18.82 -5.55
CA LEU A 144 -34.67 -18.26 -5.18
C LEU A 144 -35.45 -19.25 -4.28
N PRO A 145 -36.21 -18.77 -3.29
CA PRO A 145 -37.05 -19.63 -2.46
C PRO A 145 -38.15 -20.29 -3.30
N GLU A 146 -38.38 -21.58 -3.09
CA GLU A 146 -39.44 -22.32 -3.77
C GLU A 146 -40.81 -21.76 -3.37
N VAL A 147 -41.70 -21.59 -4.36
CA VAL A 147 -43.09 -21.20 -4.13
C VAL A 147 -43.85 -22.44 -3.68
N ASN A 148 -43.69 -22.81 -2.41
CA ASN A 148 -44.57 -23.78 -1.79
C ASN A 148 -45.89 -23.07 -1.48
N GLY A 149 -46.86 -23.22 -2.39
CA GLY A 149 -48.25 -22.98 -2.05
C GLY A 149 -48.70 -24.09 -1.11
N ASP A 150 -48.68 -23.86 0.21
CA ASP A 150 -49.45 -24.67 1.14
C ASP A 150 -49.87 -23.89 2.39
N THR A 151 -51.19 -23.86 2.56
CA THR A 151 -51.95 -23.46 3.74
C THR A 151 -51.52 -24.26 4.97
N ALA A 152 -50.77 -23.65 5.88
CA ALA A 152 -50.57 -24.18 7.22
C ALA A 152 -51.60 -23.56 8.18
N ALA A 153 -52.68 -24.31 8.41
CA ALA A 153 -53.67 -24.04 9.44
C ALA A 153 -53.00 -23.86 10.80
N ALA A 154 -53.16 -22.67 11.39
CA ALA A 154 -52.78 -22.40 12.77
C ALA A 154 -53.74 -23.14 13.70
N SER A 155 -53.38 -24.35 14.12
CA SER A 155 -53.99 -25.00 15.29
C SER A 155 -53.52 -24.29 16.55
N SER A 156 -54.45 -23.56 17.16
CA SER A 156 -54.36 -23.00 18.50
C SER A 156 -54.13 -24.09 19.57
N SER A 157 -53.01 -24.01 20.29
CA SER A 157 -52.91 -24.59 21.64
C SER A 157 -52.13 -23.64 22.55
N THR A 158 -52.89 -22.75 23.17
CA THR A 158 -52.48 -21.83 24.24
C THR A 158 -52.17 -22.61 25.52
N GLY A 159 -51.01 -22.32 26.12
CA GLY A 159 -50.86 -22.19 27.58
C GLY A 159 -50.45 -23.43 28.38
N ALA A 160 -49.17 -23.50 28.73
CA ALA A 160 -48.70 -24.07 29.99
C ALA A 160 -48.20 -22.93 30.89
N PRO A 161 -48.32 -23.05 32.22
CA PRO A 161 -47.22 -22.55 33.04
C PRO A 161 -46.80 -23.51 34.16
N GLY A 162 -45.47 -23.65 34.27
CA GLY A 162 -44.77 -23.76 35.55
C GLY A 162 -44.50 -25.16 36.09
N ASN A 163 -43.23 -25.57 36.10
CA ASN A 163 -42.54 -26.03 37.32
C ASN A 163 -41.02 -26.20 37.07
N GLY A 164 -40.19 -25.92 38.08
CA GLY A 164 -38.92 -26.64 38.26
C GLY A 164 -37.61 -25.84 38.22
N THR A 165 -37.31 -25.16 39.33
CA THR A 165 -36.05 -25.28 40.10
C THR A 165 -34.74 -25.68 39.39
N ARG A 166 -33.78 -24.76 39.34
CA ARG A 166 -32.52 -24.83 40.11
C ARG A 166 -31.72 -23.53 40.03
#